data_AF-A0A4E0QTN3-F1
#
_entry.id   AF-A0A4E0QTN3-F1
#
_cell.length_a   1.000
_cell.length_b   1.000
_cell.length_c   1.000
_cell.angle_alpha   90.00
_cell.angle_beta   90.00
_cell.angle_gamma   90.00
#
_symmetry.space_group_name_H-M   'P 1'
#
loop_
_entity.id
_entity.type
_entity.pdbx_description
1 polymer ?
#
loop_
_entity_poly.entity_id
_entity_poly.type
_entity_poly.pdbx_seq_one_letter_code
_entity_poly.pdbx_strand_id
1 'polypeptide(L)'
;MRIRPTRIIRLIAYVATFFFSSSIIFYALTPSKHQSSNQEAVLASFLLQPRASLPFVSGVSNNELVSWEDENLKETEAKREGPGEQGRPVRLVGPEKKISEKFFNQNGFNIYISDKIAVDRAVGDIRHPRCKSMSYLRKLPTASIIVPFFEEHWSTLLRTFVGVLKRTPNELIKEVILVDDGSTLRPELKDKLDNYLKTNYPDGLVRVIHSPSREGLIRARITGAKAATGDVLVFLDSHCEPSHNWLPPLLDPIARDYRTVVCPFIDVIDADTFEYRAQDEGARGAFDWELYYKRLPKLPKDEPSPELPFDSPVMAGGLFAISSKWFWELGGYDPGLEIWGGEQYELSFKLWMCGGRMIDVPCSRVGHIYRKHPTNFPSARGKGDFVGRNYKRVAEVWMDEYKEYIYNRRPHYRALDTGDLSEQHAVRERLKCKSFKWFMTEVAFDLTKKYPLIDPIPAATGDIRSVVDPSLCIEALEASEVKPIRLSKCVRDGAGLNGMQKFELSYHDDIRPVKLTNCFDLPHASPRASITLYPCHGGHGNQYWQALPVRENDTSALHIRHVPSDFCLESDVETQSVIANPCRLESRPQQWIWEKLQFKEAVESRKLAGV
;
A
#
# COMPACT_ATOMS: atom_id res chain seq x y z
N MET A 1 -6.13 -72.28 30.59
CA MET A 1 -5.16 -73.38 30.45
C MET A 1 -3.77 -72.75 30.35
N ARG A 2 -2.86 -73.10 31.27
CA ARG A 2 -1.47 -72.61 31.35
C ARG A 2 -0.66 -73.14 30.16
N ILE A 3 0.35 -72.39 29.72
CA ILE A 3 1.80 -72.74 29.78
C ILE A 3 2.62 -71.64 29.08
N ARG A 4 3.53 -71.01 29.84
CA ARG A 4 4.81 -70.43 29.36
C ARG A 4 5.91 -71.48 29.58
N PRO A 5 7.02 -71.46 28.83
CA PRO A 5 8.29 -70.90 29.35
C PRO A 5 9.10 -70.14 28.28
N THR A 6 9.54 -68.89 28.47
CA THR A 6 10.74 -68.37 29.18
C THR A 6 12.10 -68.48 28.48
N ARG A 7 12.80 -67.33 28.52
CA ARG A 7 14.25 -67.04 28.58
C ARG A 7 15.03 -66.87 27.26
N ILE A 8 15.39 -65.61 26.98
CA ILE A 8 16.75 -65.01 27.01
C ILE A 8 16.53 -63.51 26.64
N ILE A 9 16.53 -62.56 27.58
CA ILE A 9 17.65 -61.86 28.24
C ILE A 9 18.11 -60.59 27.49
N ARG A 10 17.83 -59.46 28.17
CA ARG A 10 18.65 -58.24 28.39
C ARG A 10 19.14 -57.40 27.20
N LEU A 11 18.51 -56.23 27.04
CA LEU A 11 19.05 -54.85 26.97
C LEU A 11 17.90 -54.00 26.39
N ILE A 12 17.20 -53.15 27.11
CA ILE A 12 17.61 -51.79 27.51
C ILE A 12 16.46 -51.30 28.40
N ALA A 13 16.73 -51.18 29.69
CA ALA A 13 15.84 -50.57 30.67
C ALA A 13 16.72 -49.92 31.73
N TYR A 14 17.34 -48.80 31.38
CA TYR A 14 17.98 -47.85 32.30
C TYR A 14 18.01 -46.49 31.60
N VAL A 15 17.86 -45.43 32.39
CA VAL A 15 17.85 -43.99 32.00
C VAL A 15 16.48 -43.39 31.65
N ALA A 16 15.44 -43.78 32.39
CA ALA A 16 14.25 -42.94 32.55
C ALA A 16 13.75 -43.04 34.00
N THR A 17 14.44 -42.35 34.91
CA THR A 17 13.99 -41.90 36.27
C THR A 17 15.22 -41.66 37.15
N PHE A 18 15.95 -40.58 36.92
CA PHE A 18 16.80 -39.92 37.92
C PHE A 18 17.08 -38.51 37.38
N PHE A 19 17.07 -37.49 38.24
CA PHE A 19 17.18 -36.05 37.94
C PHE A 19 15.86 -35.28 37.74
N PHE A 20 14.92 -35.48 38.67
CA PHE A 20 14.20 -34.35 39.27
C PHE A 20 14.72 -34.21 40.72
N SER A 21 14.95 -32.96 41.14
CA SER A 21 15.39 -32.50 42.48
C SER A 21 16.89 -32.58 42.82
N SER A 22 17.60 -31.47 42.58
CA SER A 22 18.36 -30.75 43.63
C SER A 22 19.09 -29.55 43.03
N SER A 23 18.92 -28.39 43.70
CA SER A 23 19.73 -27.17 43.65
C SER A 23 19.32 -26.14 42.58
N ILE A 24 18.69 -24.97 42.81
CA ILE A 24 18.63 -24.02 43.94
C ILE A 24 19.98 -23.85 44.64
N ILE A 25 20.54 -22.64 44.54
CA ILE A 25 21.89 -22.18 44.96
C ILE A 25 22.90 -22.21 43.80
N PHE A 26 22.79 -21.19 42.92
CA PHE A 26 23.91 -20.39 42.39
C PHE A 26 23.32 -19.21 41.59
N TYR A 27 22.53 -18.37 42.28
CA TYR A 27 22.08 -17.08 41.78
C TYR A 27 22.49 -16.02 42.80
N ALA A 28 23.78 -15.70 42.82
CA ALA A 28 24.30 -14.49 43.41
C ALA A 28 25.69 -14.22 42.84
N LEU A 29 25.87 -12.99 42.33
CA LEU A 29 27.14 -12.32 42.03
C LEU A 29 27.82 -12.66 40.68
N THR A 30 27.30 -12.12 39.59
CA THR A 30 28.11 -11.48 38.52
C THR A 30 27.24 -10.49 37.74
N PRO A 31 27.67 -9.24 37.46
CA PRO A 31 26.84 -8.23 36.82
C PRO A 31 26.73 -8.49 35.31
N SER A 32 25.50 -8.50 34.80
CA SER A 32 25.15 -8.49 33.38
C SER A 32 25.62 -7.19 32.72
N LYS A 33 26.72 -7.28 31.97
CA LYS A 33 27.15 -6.32 30.95
C LYS A 33 27.37 -7.09 29.65
N HIS A 34 26.30 -7.52 28.96
CA HIS A 34 26.37 -7.91 27.55
C HIS A 34 24.96 -8.08 26.98
N GLN A 35 24.31 -6.97 26.64
CA GLN A 35 23.13 -6.99 25.77
C GLN A 35 23.08 -5.83 24.76
N SER A 36 24.02 -4.86 24.82
CA SER A 36 24.07 -3.74 23.87
C SER A 36 24.83 -4.03 22.56
N SER A 37 25.74 -4.99 22.52
CA SER A 37 26.66 -5.15 21.38
C SER A 37 26.04 -5.85 20.15
N ASN A 38 24.94 -6.58 20.30
CA ASN A 38 24.31 -7.30 19.18
C ASN A 38 23.36 -6.44 18.34
N GLN A 39 22.78 -5.37 18.89
CA GLN A 39 21.94 -4.45 18.11
C GLN A 39 22.77 -3.55 17.18
N GLU A 40 23.93 -3.09 17.65
CA GLU A 40 24.86 -2.28 16.84
C GLU A 40 25.40 -3.05 15.62
N ALA A 41 25.74 -4.33 15.80
CA ALA A 41 26.25 -5.18 14.73
C ALA A 41 25.19 -5.45 13.64
N VAL A 42 23.92 -5.62 14.03
CA VAL A 42 22.82 -5.88 13.07
C VAL A 42 22.47 -4.60 12.29
N LEU A 43 22.32 -3.45 12.96
CA LEU A 43 22.13 -2.15 12.29
C LEU A 43 23.29 -1.80 11.35
N ALA A 44 24.54 -2.06 11.77
CA ALA A 44 25.71 -1.87 10.91
C ALA A 44 25.68 -2.82 9.70
N SER A 45 25.30 -4.08 9.87
CA SER A 45 25.26 -5.07 8.78
C SER A 45 24.17 -4.83 7.72
N PHE A 46 23.01 -4.26 8.11
CA PHE A 46 21.94 -3.89 7.16
C PHE A 46 22.24 -2.62 6.35
N LEU A 47 23.16 -1.78 6.85
CA LEU A 47 23.56 -0.51 6.24
C LEU A 47 24.89 -0.59 5.49
N LEU A 48 25.66 -1.68 5.64
CA LEU A 48 26.98 -1.86 5.02
C LEU A 48 26.94 -2.93 3.92
N GLN A 49 26.48 -2.55 2.72
CA GLN A 49 27.23 -2.96 1.53
C GLN A 49 28.31 -1.89 1.31
N PRO A 50 29.61 -2.23 1.30
CA PRO A 50 30.66 -1.21 1.31
C PRO A 50 30.72 -0.50 -0.04
N ARG A 51 30.11 0.69 -0.11
CA ARG A 51 30.62 1.79 -0.93
C ARG A 51 30.98 2.90 0.03
N ALA A 52 32.27 3.19 0.14
CA ALA A 52 32.77 4.27 0.98
C ALA A 52 32.21 5.61 0.50
N SER A 53 31.16 6.11 1.13
CA SER A 53 30.72 7.51 1.06
C SER A 53 31.11 8.22 2.35
N LEU A 54 31.70 9.41 2.21
CA LEU A 54 32.02 10.28 3.35
C LEU A 54 30.70 10.72 4.04
N PRO A 55 30.69 10.96 5.37
CA PRO A 55 29.50 11.40 6.08
C PRO A 55 28.93 12.67 5.45
N PHE A 56 27.61 12.67 5.21
CA PHE A 56 26.89 13.81 4.60
C PHE A 56 26.97 15.08 5.44
N VAL A 57 27.04 14.91 6.76
CA VAL A 57 27.24 15.99 7.72
C VAL A 57 28.73 16.09 8.05
N SER A 58 29.36 17.23 7.73
CA SER A 58 30.74 17.50 8.12
C SER A 58 30.86 17.50 9.65
N GLY A 59 31.61 16.54 10.23
CA GLY A 59 31.87 16.47 11.67
C GLY A 59 31.20 15.33 12.44
N VAL A 60 30.72 14.27 11.77
CA VAL A 60 30.33 13.00 12.43
C VAL A 60 31.60 12.24 12.81
N SER A 61 32.32 12.70 13.85
CA SER A 61 33.44 11.98 14.44
C SER A 61 33.04 11.10 15.63
N ASN A 62 31.81 11.25 16.15
CA ASN A 62 31.25 10.38 17.19
C ASN A 62 29.88 9.84 16.74
N ASN A 63 29.80 8.54 16.49
CA ASN A 63 28.56 7.78 16.22
C ASN A 63 27.72 7.59 17.49
N GLU A 64 27.59 8.63 18.32
CA GLU A 64 26.81 8.54 19.54
C GLU A 64 25.32 8.41 19.21
N LEU A 65 24.68 7.38 19.77
CA LEU A 65 23.25 7.14 19.63
C LEU A 65 22.51 7.62 20.87
N VAL A 66 21.34 8.23 20.66
CA VAL A 66 20.45 8.72 21.71
C VAL A 66 19.01 8.32 21.44
N SER A 67 18.21 8.25 22.49
CA SER A 67 16.76 8.23 22.34
C SER A 67 16.28 9.64 21.99
N TRP A 68 15.44 9.74 20.96
CA TRP A 68 14.75 10.96 20.56
C TRP A 68 13.27 10.97 20.98
N GLU A 69 12.88 10.03 21.85
CA GLU A 69 11.52 9.99 22.38
C GLU A 69 11.26 11.19 23.30
N ASP A 70 10.15 11.89 23.07
CA ASP A 70 9.68 12.98 23.94
C ASP A 70 8.72 12.43 25.01
N GLU A 71 9.27 12.04 26.16
CA GLU A 71 8.49 11.47 27.27
C GLU A 71 7.50 12.48 27.87
N ASN A 72 7.79 13.78 27.84
CA ASN A 72 6.89 14.81 28.36
C ASN A 72 5.67 15.00 27.44
N LEU A 73 5.90 15.02 26.13
CA LEU A 73 4.82 15.05 25.15
C LEU A 73 3.96 13.79 25.26
N LYS A 74 4.56 12.60 25.38
CA LYS A 74 3.81 11.35 25.58
C LYS A 74 2.92 11.41 26.82
N GLU A 75 3.45 11.86 27.96
CA GLU A 75 2.68 11.97 29.19
C GLU A 75 1.53 12.97 29.05
N THR A 76 1.78 14.10 28.39
CA THR A 76 0.77 15.13 28.14
C THR A 76 -0.32 14.64 27.18
N GLU A 77 0.06 14.02 26.07
CA GLU A 77 -0.87 13.47 25.08
C GLU A 77 -1.69 12.31 25.66
N ALA A 78 -1.12 11.46 26.50
CA ALA A 78 -1.83 10.35 27.14
C ALA A 78 -3.00 10.81 28.04
N LYS A 79 -2.94 12.04 28.57
CA LYS A 79 -3.99 12.63 29.43
C LYS A 79 -5.08 13.35 28.64
N ARG A 80 -4.96 13.47 27.31
CA ARG A 80 -5.93 14.20 26.50
C ARG A 80 -7.21 13.43 26.27
N GLU A 81 -8.32 14.13 26.44
CA GLU A 81 -9.68 13.65 26.24
C GLU A 81 -10.45 14.59 25.31
N GLY A 82 -11.38 14.03 24.53
CA GLY A 82 -12.17 14.77 23.56
C GLY A 82 -12.44 13.98 22.28
N PRO A 83 -13.22 14.54 21.34
CA PRO A 83 -13.50 13.89 20.07
C PRO A 83 -12.20 13.60 19.29
N GLY A 84 -11.99 12.34 18.91
CA GLY A 84 -10.87 11.91 18.08
C GLY A 84 -9.52 11.81 18.79
N GLU A 85 -9.44 12.13 20.09
CA GLU A 85 -8.22 11.98 20.89
C GLU A 85 -7.78 10.51 20.96
N GLN A 86 -6.47 10.31 21.06
CA GLN A 86 -5.80 9.01 20.95
C GLN A 86 -6.04 8.30 19.61
N GLY A 87 -6.50 9.03 18.59
CA GLY A 87 -6.86 8.45 17.30
C GLY A 87 -8.16 7.64 17.30
N ARG A 88 -9.01 7.74 18.34
CA ARG A 88 -10.27 6.99 18.44
C ARG A 88 -11.31 7.47 17.40
N PRO A 89 -12.19 6.59 16.90
CA PRO A 89 -13.24 6.98 15.97
C PRO A 89 -14.22 7.97 16.61
N VAL A 90 -14.55 9.05 15.92
CA VAL A 90 -15.66 9.94 16.29
C VAL A 90 -16.97 9.29 15.85
N ARG A 91 -17.84 8.96 16.81
CA ARG A 91 -19.14 8.32 16.55
C ARG A 91 -20.27 9.31 16.81
N LEU A 92 -20.88 9.79 15.73
CA LEU A 92 -22.05 10.67 15.80
C LEU A 92 -23.35 9.86 15.87
N VAL A 93 -24.37 10.38 16.56
CA VAL A 93 -25.69 9.74 16.69
C VAL A 93 -26.82 10.71 16.36
N GLY A 94 -28.01 10.17 16.06
CA GLY A 94 -29.22 10.97 15.88
C GLY A 94 -29.15 12.00 14.74
N PRO A 95 -29.67 13.23 14.95
CA PRO A 95 -29.67 14.28 13.93
C PRO A 95 -28.27 14.68 13.44
N GLU A 96 -27.28 14.67 14.33
CA GLU A 96 -25.90 15.08 14.02
C GLU A 96 -25.24 14.15 13.00
N LYS A 97 -25.47 12.84 13.12
CA LYS A 97 -25.02 11.87 12.11
C LYS A 97 -25.59 12.19 10.73
N LYS A 98 -26.90 12.43 10.62
CA LYS A 98 -27.57 12.78 9.37
C LYS A 98 -27.04 14.08 8.75
N ILE A 99 -26.63 15.03 9.60
CA ILE A 99 -25.98 16.25 9.14
C ILE A 99 -24.61 15.90 8.55
N SER A 100 -23.78 15.15 9.27
CA SER A 100 -22.42 14.79 8.83
C SER A 100 -22.37 14.06 7.48
N GLU A 101 -23.38 13.23 7.17
CA GLU A 101 -23.50 12.52 5.90
C GLU A 101 -23.63 13.47 4.69
N LYS A 102 -24.08 14.72 4.90
CA LYS A 102 -24.16 15.76 3.86
C LYS A 102 -22.85 16.53 3.65
N PHE A 103 -21.84 16.30 4.48
CA PHE A 103 -20.54 16.98 4.46
C PHE A 103 -19.41 16.09 3.90
N PHE A 104 -19.77 14.99 3.26
CA PHE A 104 -18.84 14.03 2.65
C PHE A 104 -18.28 14.49 1.27
N ASN A 105 -18.74 15.63 0.74
CA ASN A 105 -19.07 15.68 -0.69
C ASN A 105 -17.95 16.23 -1.61
N GLN A 106 -17.00 17.03 -1.12
CA GLN A 106 -16.01 17.72 -1.99
C GLN A 106 -14.56 17.26 -1.81
N ASN A 107 -14.10 17.09 -0.56
CA ASN A 107 -12.75 16.58 -0.28
C ASN A 107 -12.72 15.04 -0.20
N GLY A 108 -13.86 14.35 -0.34
CA GLY A 108 -13.93 12.88 -0.28
C GLY A 108 -13.73 12.30 1.13
N PHE A 109 -13.85 13.14 2.16
CA PHE A 109 -13.87 12.80 3.58
C PHE A 109 -14.82 13.72 4.36
N ASN A 110 -15.17 13.33 5.58
CA ASN A 110 -16.18 13.98 6.43
C ASN A 110 -15.64 15.24 7.11
N ILE A 111 -15.81 16.40 6.46
CA ILE A 111 -15.29 17.67 6.97
C ILE A 111 -15.96 18.12 8.28
N TYR A 112 -17.22 17.70 8.50
CA TYR A 112 -17.96 18.02 9.73
C TYR A 112 -17.35 17.33 10.96
N ILE A 113 -16.92 16.08 10.81
CA ILE A 113 -16.19 15.36 11.87
C ILE A 113 -14.80 15.97 12.07
N SER A 114 -14.08 16.30 11.00
CA SER A 114 -12.78 16.98 11.11
C SER A 114 -12.87 18.24 11.97
N ASP A 115 -13.87 19.09 11.75
CA ASP A 115 -14.00 20.38 12.45
C ASP A 115 -14.33 20.22 13.94
N LYS A 116 -14.77 19.05 14.39
CA LYS A 116 -14.98 18.74 15.82
C LYS A 116 -13.73 18.23 16.53
N ILE A 117 -12.73 17.80 15.77
CA ILE A 117 -11.49 17.23 16.32
C ILE A 117 -10.47 18.36 16.47
N ALA A 118 -9.89 18.48 17.66
CA ALA A 118 -8.86 19.48 17.96
C ALA A 118 -7.69 19.39 16.97
N VAL A 119 -7.29 20.51 16.35
CA VAL A 119 -6.22 20.54 15.32
C VAL A 119 -4.89 19.97 15.80
N ASP A 120 -4.68 19.87 17.11
CA ASP A 120 -3.48 19.34 17.73
C ASP A 120 -3.71 17.99 18.43
N ARG A 121 -4.84 17.29 18.16
CA ARG A 121 -5.27 16.05 18.85
C ARG A 121 -4.13 15.05 19.05
N ALA A 122 -4.13 14.35 20.17
CA ALA A 122 -3.23 13.23 20.41
C ALA A 122 -3.57 12.05 19.49
N VAL A 123 -2.53 11.36 19.01
CA VAL A 123 -2.65 10.08 18.29
C VAL A 123 -2.01 8.99 19.14
N GLY A 124 -2.66 7.83 19.22
CA GLY A 124 -2.12 6.70 19.97
C GLY A 124 -0.82 6.17 19.35
N ASP A 125 0.12 5.73 20.19
CA ASP A 125 1.37 5.12 19.73
C ASP A 125 1.15 3.65 19.33
N ILE A 126 0.89 3.44 18.03
CA ILE A 126 0.69 2.12 17.42
C ILE A 126 1.96 1.51 16.82
N ARG A 127 3.14 2.09 17.09
CA ARG A 127 4.41 1.53 16.62
C ARG A 127 4.66 0.17 17.27
N HIS A 128 5.42 -0.69 16.59
CA HIS A 128 5.87 -1.94 17.17
C HIS A 128 6.63 -1.68 18.50
N PRO A 129 6.42 -2.46 19.58
CA PRO A 129 7.01 -2.17 20.89
C PRO A 129 8.53 -1.98 20.88
N ARG A 130 9.25 -2.69 20.00
CA ARG A 130 10.72 -2.55 19.84
C ARG A 130 11.15 -1.19 19.29
N CYS A 131 10.28 -0.46 18.60
CA CYS A 131 10.58 0.90 18.13
C CYS A 131 10.81 1.88 19.28
N LYS A 132 10.18 1.66 20.44
CA LYS A 132 10.29 2.54 21.61
C LYS A 132 11.66 2.47 22.28
N SER A 133 12.43 1.42 22.00
CA SER A 133 13.80 1.23 22.48
C SER A 133 14.87 1.59 21.43
N MET A 134 14.47 2.03 20.23
CA MET A 134 15.42 2.40 19.19
C MET A 134 16.13 3.70 19.55
N SER A 135 17.43 3.76 19.22
CA SER A 135 18.25 4.95 19.36
C SER A 135 18.80 5.34 17.99
N TYR A 136 18.93 6.64 17.77
CA TYR A 136 19.37 7.23 16.50
C TYR A 136 20.56 8.15 16.74
N LEU A 137 21.28 8.52 15.69
CA LEU A 137 22.41 9.44 15.78
C LEU A 137 22.02 10.71 16.57
N ARG A 138 22.90 11.14 17.49
CA ARG A 138 22.72 12.40 18.23
C ARG A 138 22.72 13.61 17.29
N LYS A 139 23.51 13.57 16.23
CA LYS A 139 23.59 14.65 15.22
C LYS A 139 22.84 14.22 13.98
N LEU A 140 21.63 14.75 13.80
CA LEU A 140 20.81 14.54 12.61
C LEU A 140 20.76 15.83 11.76
N PRO A 141 20.59 15.69 10.43
CA PRO A 141 20.42 16.82 9.53
C PRO A 141 19.10 17.57 9.79
N THR A 142 19.04 18.85 9.43
CA THR A 142 17.79 19.62 9.52
C THR A 142 16.83 19.30 8.38
N ALA A 143 15.53 19.41 8.61
CA ALA A 143 14.49 19.04 7.64
C ALA A 143 13.59 20.23 7.27
N SER A 144 13.39 20.46 5.98
CA SER A 144 12.31 21.30 5.45
C SER A 144 11.11 20.42 5.12
N ILE A 145 9.98 20.67 5.78
CA ILE A 145 8.74 19.92 5.56
C ILE A 145 7.92 20.63 4.48
N ILE A 146 7.63 19.94 3.37
CA ILE A 146 6.93 20.51 2.22
C ILE A 146 5.54 19.87 2.13
N VAL A 147 4.51 20.71 2.19
CA VAL A 147 3.10 20.30 2.20
C VAL A 147 2.37 20.94 1.02
N PRO A 148 2.33 20.31 -0.16
CA PRO A 148 1.48 20.77 -1.26
C PRO A 148 0.01 20.58 -0.90
N PHE A 149 -0.84 21.54 -1.27
CA PHE A 149 -2.28 21.45 -1.08
C PHE A 149 -3.03 22.12 -2.23
N PHE A 150 -4.23 21.63 -2.49
CA PHE A 150 -5.16 22.21 -3.45
C PHE A 150 -6.59 22.03 -2.96
N GLU A 151 -7.31 23.13 -2.77
CA GLU A 151 -8.70 23.14 -2.27
C GLU A 151 -8.89 22.29 -1.01
N GLU A 152 -7.86 22.25 -0.16
CA GLU A 152 -7.88 21.42 1.04
C GLU A 152 -8.80 21.99 2.11
N HIS A 153 -9.37 21.12 2.92
CA HIS A 153 -10.17 21.57 4.05
C HIS A 153 -9.31 22.23 5.14
N TRP A 154 -9.80 23.34 5.71
CA TRP A 154 -9.05 24.17 6.66
C TRP A 154 -8.51 23.37 7.85
N SER A 155 -9.38 22.61 8.54
CA SER A 155 -8.96 21.90 9.76
C SER A 155 -7.98 20.77 9.48
N THR A 156 -8.04 20.10 8.32
CA THR A 156 -7.08 19.04 7.96
C THR A 156 -5.72 19.60 7.58
N LEU A 157 -5.68 20.73 6.86
CA LEU A 157 -4.43 21.43 6.55
C LEU A 157 -3.74 21.89 7.85
N LEU A 158 -4.50 22.54 8.74
CA LEU A 158 -3.99 22.97 10.05
C LEU A 158 -3.48 21.78 10.88
N ARG A 159 -4.26 20.72 10.97
CA ARG A 159 -3.89 19.51 11.73
C ARG A 159 -2.61 18.86 11.24
N THR A 160 -2.34 18.95 9.93
CA THR A 160 -1.10 18.46 9.33
C THR A 160 0.11 19.21 9.85
N PHE A 161 0.19 20.53 9.64
CA PHE A 161 1.39 21.26 10.05
C PHE A 161 1.48 21.45 11.57
N VAL A 162 0.35 21.57 12.28
CA VAL A 162 0.35 21.60 13.76
C VAL A 162 0.84 20.27 14.33
N GLY A 163 0.44 19.14 13.76
CA GLY A 163 0.94 17.82 14.13
C GLY A 163 2.45 17.69 13.89
N VAL A 164 2.94 18.19 12.75
CA VAL A 164 4.38 18.28 12.46
C VAL A 164 5.11 19.07 13.52
N LEU A 165 4.69 20.31 13.82
CA LEU A 165 5.34 21.15 14.82
C LEU A 165 5.31 20.52 16.22
N LYS A 166 4.21 19.86 16.58
CA LYS A 166 4.03 19.29 17.92
C LYS A 166 4.86 18.03 18.17
N ARG A 167 5.12 17.23 17.14
CA ARG A 167 5.79 15.91 17.26
C ARG A 167 7.18 15.84 16.63
N THR A 168 7.76 16.99 16.35
CA THR A 168 9.10 17.09 15.77
C THR A 168 10.03 17.82 16.73
N PRO A 169 11.22 17.29 17.05
CA PRO A 169 12.20 18.01 17.85
C PRO A 169 12.57 19.35 17.21
N ASN A 170 12.52 20.44 18.00
CA ASN A 170 12.73 21.81 17.51
C ASN A 170 14.06 22.01 16.75
N GLU A 171 15.11 21.29 17.14
CA GLU A 171 16.43 21.37 16.51
C GLU A 171 16.52 20.68 15.15
N LEU A 172 15.56 19.82 14.81
CA LEU A 172 15.53 19.09 13.54
C LEU A 172 14.64 19.76 12.49
N ILE A 173 13.70 20.61 12.90
CA ILE A 173 12.81 21.30 11.97
C ILE A 173 13.42 22.62 11.50
N LYS A 174 13.65 22.74 10.19
CA LYS A 174 14.15 23.97 9.59
C LYS A 174 13.02 24.95 9.28
N GLU A 175 11.97 24.44 8.64
CA GLU A 175 10.81 25.20 8.19
C GLU A 175 9.69 24.25 7.74
N VAL A 176 8.45 24.74 7.73
CA VAL A 176 7.30 24.12 7.08
C VAL A 176 6.83 25.01 5.94
N ILE A 177 6.84 24.48 4.73
CA ILE A 177 6.48 25.18 3.50
C ILE A 177 5.17 24.59 2.99
N LEU A 178 4.09 25.34 3.17
CA LEU A 178 2.80 25.04 2.56
C LEU A 178 2.84 25.54 1.11
N VAL A 179 2.47 24.71 0.14
CA VAL A 179 2.43 25.11 -1.27
C VAL A 179 1.01 25.01 -1.78
N ASP A 180 0.34 26.15 -1.92
CA ASP A 180 -0.98 26.25 -2.50
C ASP A 180 -0.90 26.15 -4.03
N ASP A 181 -1.37 25.04 -4.59
CA ASP A 181 -1.40 24.75 -6.02
C ASP A 181 -2.55 25.49 -6.74
N GLY A 182 -2.71 26.78 -6.47
CA GLY A 182 -3.68 27.64 -7.14
C GLY A 182 -5.13 27.42 -6.70
N SER A 183 -5.39 27.20 -5.40
CA SER A 183 -6.76 27.14 -4.86
C SER A 183 -7.51 28.45 -5.15
N THR A 184 -8.78 28.36 -5.55
CA THR A 184 -9.65 29.50 -5.89
C THR A 184 -11.06 29.38 -5.33
N LEU A 185 -11.52 28.18 -4.98
CA LEU A 185 -12.88 27.92 -4.48
C LEU A 185 -13.00 28.08 -2.97
N ARG A 186 -11.87 28.16 -2.25
CA ARG A 186 -11.79 28.30 -0.80
C ARG A 186 -11.05 29.58 -0.40
N PRO A 187 -11.76 30.71 -0.22
CA PRO A 187 -11.15 31.98 0.16
C PRO A 187 -10.38 31.92 1.49
N GLU A 188 -10.77 31.01 2.40
CA GLU A 188 -10.08 30.79 3.66
C GLU A 188 -8.62 30.34 3.50
N LEU A 189 -8.24 29.78 2.34
CA LEU A 189 -6.88 29.33 2.05
C LEU A 189 -5.97 30.45 1.53
N LYS A 190 -6.47 31.69 1.42
CA LYS A 190 -5.72 32.87 0.97
C LYS A 190 -5.46 33.80 2.16
N ASP A 191 -6.01 35.02 2.13
CA ASP A 191 -5.79 36.07 3.13
C ASP A 191 -5.99 35.58 4.58
N LYS A 192 -6.96 34.70 4.84
CA LYS A 192 -7.17 34.14 6.19
C LYS A 192 -6.01 33.24 6.63
N LEU A 193 -5.50 32.39 5.74
CA LEU A 193 -4.33 31.55 6.00
C LEU A 193 -3.08 32.43 6.19
N ASP A 194 -2.85 33.41 5.32
CA ASP A 194 -1.72 34.33 5.41
C ASP A 194 -1.70 35.09 6.73
N ASN A 195 -2.84 35.64 7.13
CA ASN A 195 -2.97 36.35 8.40
C ASN A 195 -2.81 35.40 9.59
N TYR A 196 -3.35 34.18 9.51
CA TYR A 196 -3.17 33.16 10.55
C TYR A 196 -1.68 32.82 10.71
N LEU A 197 -0.95 32.56 9.62
CA LEU A 197 0.47 32.23 9.67
C LEU A 197 1.32 33.39 10.16
N LYS A 198 1.06 34.61 9.67
CA LYS A 198 1.77 35.82 10.13
C LYS A 198 1.57 36.10 11.62
N THR A 199 0.39 35.79 12.16
CA THR A 199 0.05 36.02 13.56
C THR A 199 0.67 34.95 14.47
N ASN A 200 0.60 33.68 14.08
CA ASN A 200 1.01 32.55 14.93
C ASN A 200 2.47 32.13 14.72
N TYR A 201 3.06 32.43 13.56
CA TYR A 201 4.43 32.07 13.18
C TYR A 201 5.17 33.27 12.56
N PRO A 202 5.32 34.39 13.32
CA PRO A 202 5.88 35.63 12.80
C PRO A 202 7.37 35.53 12.42
N ASP A 203 8.07 34.50 12.89
CA ASP A 203 9.45 34.16 12.54
C ASP A 203 9.57 33.46 11.16
N GLY A 204 8.43 33.09 10.56
CA GLY A 204 8.38 32.40 9.27
C GLY A 204 8.64 30.90 9.37
N LEU A 205 8.60 30.29 10.57
CA LEU A 205 8.76 28.85 10.75
C LEU A 205 7.77 28.05 9.89
N VAL A 206 6.54 28.55 9.79
CA VAL A 206 5.52 28.06 8.84
C VAL A 206 5.19 29.18 7.87
N ARG A 207 5.32 28.91 6.58
CA ARG A 207 5.01 29.86 5.51
C ARG A 207 4.29 29.20 4.35
N VAL A 208 3.59 30.01 3.57
CA VAL A 208 2.86 29.55 2.39
C VAL A 208 3.41 30.17 1.11
N ILE A 209 3.41 29.40 0.03
CA ILE A 209 3.69 29.84 -1.33
C ILE A 209 2.41 29.63 -2.13
N HIS A 210 1.87 30.69 -2.72
CA HIS A 210 0.70 30.61 -3.60
C HIS A 210 1.11 30.57 -5.06
N SER A 211 0.83 29.45 -5.73
CA SER A 211 0.94 29.36 -7.18
C SER A 211 -0.14 30.23 -7.84
N PRO A 212 0.18 30.91 -8.96
CA PRO A 212 -0.76 31.80 -9.64
C PRO A 212 -1.91 31.04 -10.32
N SER A 213 -1.69 29.77 -10.65
CA SER A 213 -2.70 28.87 -11.20
C SER A 213 -2.39 27.43 -10.80
N ARG A 214 -3.28 26.50 -11.15
CA ARG A 214 -3.10 25.08 -10.81
C ARG A 214 -2.05 24.43 -11.72
N GLU A 215 -0.93 24.05 -11.12
CA GLU A 215 0.19 23.41 -11.80
C GLU A 215 0.18 21.89 -11.62
N GLY A 216 -0.38 21.40 -10.51
CA GLY A 216 -0.43 20.01 -10.13
C GLY A 216 0.46 19.67 -8.93
N LEU A 217 0.11 18.58 -8.23
CA LEU A 217 0.82 18.07 -7.05
C LEU A 217 2.33 18.00 -7.27
N ILE A 218 2.74 17.47 -8.42
CA ILE A 218 4.15 17.22 -8.76
C ILE A 218 4.92 18.53 -8.83
N ARG A 219 4.36 19.54 -9.52
CA ARG A 219 4.99 20.86 -9.66
C ARG A 219 4.92 21.67 -8.38
N ALA A 220 3.85 21.56 -7.61
CA ALA A 220 3.76 22.13 -6.27
C ALA A 220 4.88 21.59 -5.35
N ARG A 221 5.16 20.28 -5.40
CA ARG A 221 6.31 19.69 -4.69
C ARG A 221 7.65 20.25 -5.18
N ILE A 222 7.85 20.39 -6.49
CA ILE A 222 9.05 21.02 -7.05
C ILE A 222 9.20 22.46 -6.53
N THR A 223 8.13 23.25 -6.52
CA THR A 223 8.12 24.63 -6.02
C THR A 223 8.52 24.70 -4.55
N GLY A 224 7.95 23.82 -3.71
CA GLY A 224 8.34 23.72 -2.30
C GLY A 224 9.82 23.31 -2.14
N ALA A 225 10.28 22.32 -2.92
CA ALA A 225 11.66 21.86 -2.89
C ALA A 225 12.66 22.95 -3.28
N LYS A 226 12.32 23.81 -4.26
CA LYS A 226 13.16 24.94 -4.68
C LYS A 226 13.29 26.00 -3.60
N ALA A 227 12.24 26.16 -2.79
CA ALA A 227 12.21 27.15 -1.72
C ALA A 227 12.82 26.64 -0.40
N ALA A 228 13.05 25.34 -0.27
CA ALA A 228 13.54 24.70 0.95
C ALA A 228 15.03 24.96 1.20
N THR A 229 15.37 25.12 2.48
CA THR A 229 16.73 25.43 2.95
C THR A 229 17.32 24.39 3.92
N GLY A 230 16.54 23.38 4.29
CA GLY A 230 16.98 22.28 5.13
C GLY A 230 17.89 21.30 4.38
N ASP A 231 18.66 20.54 5.14
CA ASP A 231 19.57 19.51 4.62
C ASP A 231 18.80 18.33 3.99
N VAL A 232 17.60 18.06 4.50
CA VAL A 232 16.66 17.03 4.04
C VAL A 232 15.32 17.65 3.67
N LEU A 233 14.76 17.21 2.55
CA LEU A 233 13.39 17.50 2.13
C LEU A 233 12.48 16.39 2.64
N VAL A 234 11.41 16.75 3.33
CA VAL A 234 10.37 15.80 3.75
C VAL A 234 9.06 16.23 3.14
N PHE A 235 8.49 15.39 2.28
CA PHE A 235 7.21 15.64 1.65
C PHE A 235 6.09 15.00 2.46
N LEU A 236 5.03 15.75 2.71
CA LEU A 236 3.80 15.26 3.33
C LEU A 236 2.60 15.74 2.52
N ASP A 237 1.53 14.93 2.44
CA ASP A 237 0.26 15.41 1.90
C ASP A 237 -0.47 16.29 2.94
N SER A 238 -1.39 17.13 2.48
CA SER A 238 -2.08 18.17 3.28
C SER A 238 -3.15 17.67 4.26
N HIS A 239 -3.23 16.37 4.46
CA HIS A 239 -4.22 15.68 5.29
C HIS A 239 -3.54 14.49 5.99
N CYS A 240 -2.43 14.80 6.67
CA CYS A 240 -1.60 13.85 7.37
C CYS A 240 -1.50 14.16 8.86
N GLU A 241 -1.21 13.13 9.67
CA GLU A 241 -0.94 13.30 11.10
C GLU A 241 0.28 12.45 11.46
N PRO A 242 1.48 13.06 11.62
CA PRO A 242 2.65 12.33 12.07
C PRO A 242 2.44 11.78 13.47
N SER A 243 3.01 10.59 13.72
CA SER A 243 2.98 9.90 15.01
C SER A 243 4.18 10.29 15.89
N HIS A 244 4.29 9.64 17.05
CA HIS A 244 5.37 9.83 18.01
C HIS A 244 6.73 9.52 17.40
N ASN A 245 7.71 10.40 17.65
CA ASN A 245 9.12 10.23 17.24
C ASN A 245 9.27 9.85 15.74
N TRP A 246 8.45 10.44 14.86
CA TRP A 246 8.38 10.05 13.46
C TRP A 246 9.59 10.52 12.63
N LEU A 247 10.16 11.69 12.92
CA LEU A 247 11.19 12.30 12.07
C LEU A 247 12.60 11.69 12.28
N PRO A 248 13.11 11.47 13.50
CA PRO A 248 14.46 10.92 13.70
C PRO A 248 14.73 9.57 12.98
N PRO A 249 13.80 8.59 12.99
CA PRO A 249 13.96 7.36 12.21
C PRO A 249 14.01 7.58 10.68
N LEU A 250 13.45 8.69 10.17
CA LEU A 250 13.54 9.06 8.75
C LEU A 250 14.90 9.68 8.42
N LEU A 251 15.45 10.49 9.34
CA LEU A 251 16.68 11.23 9.11
C LEU A 251 17.94 10.39 9.32
N ASP A 252 17.92 9.45 10.27
CA ASP A 252 19.09 8.63 10.60
C ASP A 252 19.68 7.86 9.41
N PRO A 253 18.89 7.15 8.58
CA PRO A 253 19.43 6.48 7.39
C PRO A 253 20.03 7.46 6.37
N ILE A 254 19.42 8.64 6.20
CA ILE A 254 19.90 9.69 5.28
C ILE A 254 21.19 10.31 5.79
N ALA A 255 21.33 10.49 7.10
CA ALA A 255 22.57 10.99 7.71
C ALA A 255 23.76 10.05 7.48
N ARG A 256 23.49 8.73 7.42
CA ARG A 256 24.49 7.68 7.15
C ARG A 256 24.82 7.55 5.68
N ASP A 257 23.81 7.63 4.81
CA ASP A 257 24.00 7.71 3.37
C ASP A 257 22.96 8.64 2.74
N TYR A 258 23.43 9.82 2.29
CA TYR A 258 22.57 10.86 1.73
C TYR A 258 21.85 10.45 0.44
N ARG A 259 22.26 9.35 -0.20
CA ARG A 259 21.60 8.76 -1.38
C ARG A 259 20.48 7.79 -1.03
N THR A 260 20.20 7.58 0.25
CA THR A 260 19.05 6.81 0.72
C THR A 260 17.81 7.69 0.78
N VAL A 261 16.70 7.20 0.27
CA VAL A 261 15.36 7.76 0.46
C VAL A 261 14.57 6.89 1.41
N VAL A 262 13.83 7.56 2.28
CA VAL A 262 13.21 6.92 3.42
C VAL A 262 11.72 7.23 3.45
N CYS A 263 10.89 6.19 3.47
CA CYS A 263 9.45 6.30 3.58
C CYS A 263 8.99 5.89 4.99
N PRO A 264 8.09 6.65 5.63
CA PRO A 264 7.41 6.18 6.83
C PRO A 264 6.36 5.13 6.46
N PHE A 265 5.90 4.36 7.44
CA PHE A 265 4.65 3.64 7.28
C PHE A 265 3.49 4.64 7.19
N ILE A 266 2.64 4.43 6.20
CA ILE A 266 1.47 5.26 5.95
C ILE A 266 0.27 4.60 6.61
N ASP A 267 -0.20 5.20 7.70
CA ASP A 267 -1.35 4.75 8.44
C ASP A 267 -2.65 5.33 7.87
N VAL A 268 -3.77 4.69 8.18
CA VAL A 268 -5.09 5.14 7.72
C VAL A 268 -5.68 6.08 8.75
N ILE A 269 -6.04 7.28 8.31
CA ILE A 269 -7.05 8.09 8.97
C ILE A 269 -8.37 7.87 8.22
N ASP A 270 -9.34 7.24 8.88
CA ASP A 270 -10.61 6.89 8.27
C ASP A 270 -11.36 8.16 7.80
N ALA A 271 -11.75 8.19 6.53
CA ALA A 271 -12.37 9.36 5.93
C ALA A 271 -13.76 9.70 6.48
N ASP A 272 -14.37 8.83 7.28
CA ASP A 272 -15.68 9.08 7.90
C ASP A 272 -15.53 9.44 9.36
N THR A 273 -14.89 8.57 10.13
CA THR A 273 -14.82 8.64 11.59
C THR A 273 -13.54 9.30 12.11
N PHE A 274 -12.55 9.55 11.25
CA PHE A 274 -11.21 10.05 11.60
C PHE A 274 -10.45 9.16 12.59
N GLU A 275 -10.81 7.88 12.68
CA GLU A 275 -10.02 6.87 13.39
C GLU A 275 -8.62 6.78 12.78
N TYR A 276 -7.60 6.84 13.63
CA TYR A 276 -6.21 6.57 13.25
C TYR A 276 -5.93 5.09 13.50
N ARG A 277 -5.55 4.35 12.46
CA ARG A 277 -5.22 2.93 12.57
C ARG A 277 -4.13 2.53 11.60
N ALA A 278 -3.39 1.47 11.94
CA ALA A 278 -2.43 0.90 11.02
C ALA A 278 -3.12 0.48 9.72
N GLN A 279 -2.47 0.75 8.58
CA GLN A 279 -2.85 0.08 7.33
C GLN A 279 -2.47 -1.41 7.42
N ASP A 280 -1.24 -1.67 7.88
CA ASP A 280 -0.67 -2.97 8.24
C ASP A 280 0.69 -2.80 8.96
N GLU A 281 1.45 -3.90 9.06
CA GLU A 281 2.80 -3.99 9.63
C GLU A 281 3.92 -3.92 8.56
N GLY A 282 3.65 -3.23 7.46
CA GLY A 282 4.60 -2.96 6.39
C GLY A 282 4.43 -3.89 5.20
N ALA A 283 4.64 -3.32 4.01
CA ALA A 283 4.68 -4.06 2.75
C ALA A 283 5.60 -3.32 1.77
N ARG A 284 6.16 -4.04 0.80
CA ARG A 284 7.06 -3.48 -0.22
C ARG A 284 6.23 -2.93 -1.38
N GLY A 285 6.39 -1.67 -1.74
CA GLY A 285 5.62 -1.09 -2.84
C GLY A 285 6.08 -1.62 -4.20
N ALA A 286 5.12 -1.76 -5.12
CA ALA A 286 5.29 -2.37 -6.44
C ALA A 286 4.26 -1.78 -7.42
N PHE A 287 4.13 -2.39 -8.60
CA PHE A 287 3.13 -2.03 -9.60
C PHE A 287 2.67 -3.26 -10.39
N ASP A 288 1.51 -3.15 -11.03
CA ASP A 288 1.15 -4.02 -12.15
C ASP A 288 1.57 -3.37 -13.48
N TRP A 289 1.48 -4.12 -14.58
CA TRP A 289 1.87 -3.64 -15.92
C TRP A 289 0.86 -2.65 -16.54
N GLU A 290 -0.07 -2.11 -15.77
CA GLU A 290 -0.84 -0.91 -16.11
C GLU A 290 -0.39 0.32 -15.29
N LEU A 291 0.69 0.18 -14.51
CA LEU A 291 1.23 1.16 -13.58
C LEU A 291 0.25 1.58 -12.47
N TYR A 292 -0.64 0.67 -12.05
CA TYR A 292 -1.33 0.83 -10.76
C TYR A 292 -0.42 0.41 -9.63
N TYR A 293 -0.38 1.23 -8.57
CA TYR A 293 0.44 0.95 -7.40
C TYR A 293 -0.07 -0.31 -6.70
N LYS A 294 0.85 -1.22 -6.38
CA LYS A 294 0.59 -2.47 -5.68
C LYS A 294 1.49 -2.59 -4.47
N ARG A 295 1.19 -3.58 -3.63
CA ARG A 295 2.00 -3.92 -2.46
C ARG A 295 2.31 -5.42 -2.49
N LEU A 296 3.59 -5.73 -2.31
CA LEU A 296 4.15 -7.06 -2.13
C LEU A 296 4.39 -7.28 -0.63
N PRO A 297 4.31 -8.52 -0.15
CA PRO A 297 4.70 -8.82 1.23
C PRO A 297 6.17 -8.45 1.47
N LYS A 298 6.53 -8.23 2.73
CA LYS A 298 7.94 -8.14 3.14
C LYS A 298 8.66 -9.44 2.79
N LEU A 299 9.97 -9.36 2.62
CA LEU A 299 10.75 -10.56 2.36
C LEU A 299 10.90 -11.37 3.66
N PRO A 300 11.01 -12.71 3.59
CA PRO A 300 11.18 -13.55 4.79
C PRO A 300 12.35 -13.14 5.69
N LYS A 301 13.38 -12.51 5.12
CA LYS A 301 14.55 -11.99 5.87
C LYS A 301 14.22 -10.82 6.79
N ASP A 302 13.16 -10.06 6.51
CA ASP A 302 12.81 -8.84 7.23
C ASP A 302 11.80 -9.10 8.38
N GLU A 303 11.10 -10.25 8.35
CA GLU A 303 10.09 -10.61 9.37
C GLU A 303 10.61 -10.73 10.81
N PRO A 304 11.82 -11.27 11.10
CA PRO A 304 12.31 -11.40 12.47
C PRO A 304 12.58 -10.06 13.19
N SER A 305 12.73 -8.98 12.43
CA SER A 305 13.14 -7.65 12.90
C SER A 305 12.14 -6.57 12.44
N PRO A 306 10.90 -6.59 12.95
CA PRO A 306 9.82 -5.70 12.51
C PRO A 306 10.08 -4.21 12.76
N GLU A 307 11.06 -3.87 13.60
CA GLU A 307 11.49 -2.49 13.88
C GLU A 307 12.52 -1.95 12.87
N LEU A 308 13.19 -2.82 12.12
CA LEU A 308 14.29 -2.42 11.25
C LEU A 308 13.79 -1.99 9.86
N PRO A 309 14.48 -1.03 9.22
CA PRO A 309 14.15 -0.64 7.85
C PRO A 309 14.34 -1.78 6.84
N PHE A 310 13.53 -1.79 5.78
CA PHE A 310 13.63 -2.78 4.69
C PHE A 310 13.51 -2.13 3.31
N ASP A 311 14.06 -2.81 2.29
CA ASP A 311 14.08 -2.31 0.91
C ASP A 311 12.70 -2.35 0.25
N SER A 312 12.29 -1.21 -0.31
CA SER A 312 11.02 -1.08 -1.05
C SER A 312 11.33 -0.75 -2.52
N PRO A 313 10.82 -1.51 -3.51
CA PRO A 313 11.06 -1.22 -4.92
C PRO A 313 10.44 0.09 -5.40
N VAL A 314 9.23 0.41 -4.92
CA VAL A 314 8.47 1.60 -5.29
C VAL A 314 7.85 2.25 -4.06
N MET A 315 7.95 3.57 -3.91
CA MET A 315 7.24 4.30 -2.85
C MET A 315 5.77 4.54 -3.23
N ALA A 316 4.89 4.74 -2.25
CA ALA A 316 3.52 5.18 -2.51
C ALA A 316 3.48 6.59 -3.17
N GLY A 317 4.45 7.46 -2.81
CA GLY A 317 4.68 8.78 -3.41
C GLY A 317 4.32 9.95 -2.51
N GLY A 318 3.30 9.81 -1.66
CA GLY A 318 2.79 10.85 -0.75
C GLY A 318 3.83 11.39 0.24
N LEU A 319 4.48 10.45 0.94
CA LEU A 319 5.22 10.71 2.17
C LEU A 319 6.62 10.09 2.05
N PHE A 320 7.67 10.91 2.09
CA PHE A 320 9.06 10.45 2.09
C PHE A 320 10.03 11.55 2.50
N ALA A 321 11.23 11.14 2.90
CA ALA A 321 12.38 12.01 3.18
C ALA A 321 13.53 11.71 2.22
N ILE A 322 14.17 12.76 1.70
CA ILE A 322 15.33 12.67 0.81
C ILE A 322 16.29 13.81 1.11
N SER A 323 17.62 13.59 1.06
CA SER A 323 18.55 14.72 1.18
C SER A 323 18.32 15.73 0.06
N SER A 324 18.33 17.03 0.40
CA SER A 324 18.12 18.11 -0.57
C SER A 324 19.14 18.05 -1.70
N LYS A 325 20.39 17.70 -1.35
CA LYS A 325 21.47 17.44 -2.30
C LYS A 325 21.12 16.33 -3.28
N TRP A 326 20.69 15.16 -2.79
CA TRP A 326 20.40 14.03 -3.65
C TRP A 326 19.19 14.25 -4.55
N PHE A 327 18.14 14.90 -4.02
CA PHE A 327 16.96 15.27 -4.82
C PHE A 327 17.35 16.09 -6.05
N TRP A 328 18.25 17.07 -5.90
CA TRP A 328 18.70 17.91 -7.02
C TRP A 328 19.76 17.25 -7.91
N GLU A 329 20.62 16.36 -7.38
CA GLU A 329 21.51 15.52 -8.20
C GLU A 329 20.71 14.65 -9.19
N LEU A 330 19.54 14.15 -8.76
CA LEU A 330 18.56 13.41 -9.56
C LEU A 330 17.73 14.30 -10.51
N GLY A 331 17.91 15.62 -10.47
CA GLY A 331 17.12 16.58 -11.25
C GLY A 331 15.70 16.81 -10.70
N GLY A 332 15.40 16.38 -9.48
CA GLY A 332 14.07 16.41 -8.89
C GLY A 332 13.07 15.50 -9.61
N TYR A 333 11.80 15.88 -9.59
CA TYR A 333 10.77 15.29 -10.45
C TYR A 333 10.84 15.86 -11.87
N ASP A 334 10.41 15.07 -12.85
CA ASP A 334 10.19 15.55 -14.22
C ASP A 334 9.12 16.66 -14.22
N PRO A 335 9.48 17.92 -14.55
CA PRO A 335 8.52 19.02 -14.57
C PRO A 335 7.46 18.86 -15.66
N GLY A 336 7.69 17.98 -16.63
CA GLY A 336 6.73 17.61 -17.67
C GLY A 336 5.58 16.74 -17.18
N LEU A 337 5.66 16.15 -15.97
CA LEU A 337 4.53 15.44 -15.37
C LEU A 337 3.46 16.42 -14.90
N GLU A 338 2.20 16.05 -15.11
CA GLU A 338 1.05 16.93 -14.87
C GLU A 338 0.15 16.42 -13.76
N ILE A 339 -0.38 17.33 -12.93
CA ILE A 339 -1.43 17.10 -11.94
C ILE A 339 -1.12 15.99 -10.91
N TRP A 340 -1.17 14.73 -11.30
CA TRP A 340 -1.01 13.56 -10.44
C TRP A 340 -0.63 12.32 -11.25
N GLY A 341 0.17 11.44 -10.65
CA GLY A 341 0.47 10.11 -11.14
C GLY A 341 1.76 10.06 -11.96
N GLY A 342 2.58 9.03 -11.72
CA GLY A 342 3.83 8.78 -12.42
C GLY A 342 5.06 9.19 -11.61
N GLU A 343 4.96 10.23 -10.79
CA GLU A 343 6.08 10.79 -10.04
C GLU A 343 6.68 9.79 -9.04
N GLN A 344 5.86 8.95 -8.44
CA GLN A 344 6.33 7.93 -7.50
C GLN A 344 7.18 6.86 -8.21
N TYR A 345 6.83 6.50 -9.44
CA TYR A 345 7.59 5.55 -10.24
C TYR A 345 8.87 6.16 -10.76
N GLU A 346 8.78 7.37 -11.31
CA GLU A 346 9.93 8.13 -11.81
C GLU A 346 11.03 8.23 -10.75
N LEU A 347 10.68 8.72 -9.55
CA LEU A 347 11.65 8.89 -8.48
C LEU A 347 12.14 7.53 -7.97
N SER A 348 11.27 6.54 -7.79
CA SER A 348 11.70 5.18 -7.37
C SER A 348 12.73 4.57 -8.33
N PHE A 349 12.50 4.69 -9.64
CA PHE A 349 13.42 4.19 -10.66
C PHE A 349 14.73 4.97 -10.68
N LYS A 350 14.67 6.32 -10.61
CA LYS A 350 15.86 7.17 -10.44
C LYS A 350 16.71 6.72 -9.26
N LEU A 351 16.10 6.51 -8.09
CA LEU A 351 16.79 6.16 -6.87
C LEU A 351 17.58 4.85 -7.01
N TRP A 352 16.89 3.78 -7.40
CA TRP A 352 17.53 2.47 -7.52
C TRP A 352 18.52 2.40 -8.68
N MET A 353 18.12 2.86 -9.87
CA MET A 353 18.93 2.70 -11.08
C MET A 353 20.16 3.61 -11.06
N CYS A 354 20.10 4.78 -10.40
CA CYS A 354 21.18 5.77 -10.42
C CYS A 354 22.06 5.73 -9.16
N GLY A 355 22.03 4.63 -8.40
CA GLY A 355 22.99 4.35 -7.33
C GLY A 355 22.62 4.83 -5.93
N GLY A 356 21.35 5.17 -5.70
CA GLY A 356 20.78 5.33 -4.37
C GLY A 356 20.08 4.05 -3.89
N ARG A 357 19.29 4.22 -2.82
CA ARG A 357 18.52 3.15 -2.17
C ARG A 357 17.19 3.71 -1.69
N MET A 358 16.16 2.88 -1.60
CA MET A 358 14.87 3.26 -1.04
C MET A 358 14.42 2.25 0.01
N ILE A 359 14.05 2.75 1.19
CA ILE A 359 13.66 1.93 2.33
C ILE A 359 12.38 2.45 2.97
N ASP A 360 11.58 1.55 3.52
CA ASP A 360 10.50 1.87 4.44
C ASP A 360 11.00 1.67 5.87
N VAL A 361 10.64 2.58 6.79
CA VAL A 361 11.08 2.56 8.20
C VAL A 361 9.87 2.33 9.12
N PRO A 362 9.70 1.13 9.70
CA PRO A 362 8.55 0.79 10.54
C PRO A 362 8.35 1.68 11.76
N CYS A 363 9.45 2.23 12.31
CA CYS A 363 9.42 3.08 13.49
C CYS A 363 9.03 4.54 13.20
N SER A 364 8.92 4.94 11.94
CA SER A 364 8.32 6.21 11.53
C SER A 364 6.94 5.93 10.96
N ARG A 365 5.90 6.54 11.55
CA ARG A 365 4.51 6.36 11.12
C ARG A 365 3.82 7.69 10.94
N VAL A 366 3.06 7.83 9.86
CA VAL A 366 2.29 9.02 9.54
C VAL A 366 0.91 8.60 9.07
N GLY A 367 -0.13 9.09 9.73
CA GLY A 367 -1.50 8.86 9.31
C GLY A 367 -1.83 9.70 8.08
N HIS A 368 -2.63 9.16 7.18
CA HIS A 368 -3.06 9.80 5.95
C HIS A 368 -4.56 9.55 5.72
N ILE A 369 -5.32 10.59 5.37
CA ILE A 369 -6.75 10.44 5.05
C ILE A 369 -6.92 9.82 3.65
N TYR A 370 -7.38 8.57 3.59
CA TYR A 370 -7.75 7.95 2.32
C TYR A 370 -9.17 8.36 1.92
N ARG A 371 -9.28 9.23 0.91
CA ARG A 371 -10.56 9.72 0.38
C ARG A 371 -11.42 8.55 -0.11
N LYS A 372 -12.71 8.49 0.25
CA LYS A 372 -13.60 7.40 -0.23
C LYS A 372 -13.99 7.57 -1.71
N HIS A 373 -13.94 8.80 -2.23
CA HIS A 373 -14.26 9.09 -3.63
C HIS A 373 -13.24 10.07 -4.22
N PRO A 374 -12.98 10.01 -5.54
CA PRO A 374 -12.15 10.99 -6.22
C PRO A 374 -12.68 12.40 -6.02
N THR A 375 -11.78 13.35 -5.78
CA THR A 375 -12.15 14.76 -5.69
C THR A 375 -12.40 15.31 -7.09
N ASN A 376 -13.64 15.69 -7.38
CA ASN A 376 -14.05 16.25 -8.67
C ASN A 376 -13.77 17.75 -8.77
N PHE A 377 -12.51 18.18 -8.53
CA PHE A 377 -12.18 19.59 -8.64
C PHE A 377 -12.08 20.01 -10.13
N PRO A 378 -12.70 21.14 -10.53
CA PRO A 378 -12.87 21.50 -11.95
C PRO A 378 -11.57 21.73 -12.75
N SER A 379 -10.45 22.00 -12.09
CA SER A 379 -9.25 22.58 -12.71
C SER A 379 -8.31 21.59 -13.40
N ALA A 380 -8.60 20.28 -13.39
CA ALA A 380 -7.92 19.32 -14.26
C ALA A 380 -8.60 19.18 -15.65
N ARG A 381 -9.75 19.84 -15.86
CA ARG A 381 -10.49 19.80 -17.13
C ARG A 381 -9.65 20.42 -18.26
N GLY A 382 -9.59 19.73 -19.39
CA GLY A 382 -8.86 20.17 -20.59
C GLY A 382 -7.47 19.57 -20.78
N LYS A 383 -6.95 18.82 -19.80
CA LYS A 383 -5.64 18.14 -19.90
C LYS A 383 -5.66 16.76 -20.56
N GLY A 384 -6.83 16.30 -21.01
CA GLY A 384 -6.99 14.98 -21.61
C GLY A 384 -6.58 13.84 -20.66
N ASP A 385 -6.01 12.77 -21.22
CA ASP A 385 -5.42 11.67 -20.45
C ASP A 385 -4.02 12.02 -19.95
N PHE A 386 -3.94 12.94 -18.99
CA PHE A 386 -2.66 13.37 -18.42
C PHE A 386 -1.98 12.25 -17.62
N VAL A 387 -2.74 11.33 -17.02
CA VAL A 387 -2.17 10.19 -16.28
C VAL A 387 -1.48 9.23 -17.24
N GLY A 388 -2.14 8.85 -18.35
CA GLY A 388 -1.53 8.03 -19.38
C GLY A 388 -0.32 8.71 -20.02
N ARG A 389 -0.37 10.04 -20.21
CA ARG A 389 0.78 10.81 -20.68
C ARG A 389 1.94 10.75 -19.68
N ASN A 390 1.69 10.96 -18.39
CA ASN A 390 2.72 10.88 -17.36
C ASN A 390 3.36 9.49 -17.31
N TYR A 391 2.54 8.44 -17.30
CA TYR A 391 2.99 7.05 -17.35
C TYR A 391 3.85 6.78 -18.57
N LYS A 392 3.47 7.31 -19.74
CA LYS A 392 4.28 7.20 -20.95
C LYS A 392 5.62 7.91 -20.80
N ARG A 393 5.67 9.13 -20.27
CA ARG A 393 6.94 9.84 -20.03
C ARG A 393 7.89 9.03 -19.14
N VAL A 394 7.37 8.45 -18.06
CA VAL A 394 8.17 7.58 -17.18
C VAL A 394 8.62 6.32 -17.92
N ALA A 395 7.73 5.65 -18.65
CA ALA A 395 8.03 4.43 -19.36
C ALA A 395 9.09 4.62 -20.47
N GLU A 396 8.99 5.69 -21.25
CA GLU A 396 9.94 6.01 -22.31
C GLU A 396 11.36 6.29 -21.79
N VAL A 397 11.47 6.95 -20.63
CA VAL A 397 12.78 7.33 -20.08
C VAL A 397 13.39 6.21 -19.24
N TRP A 398 12.59 5.48 -18.46
CA TRP A 398 13.11 4.64 -17.38
C TRP A 398 12.87 3.15 -17.56
N MET A 399 11.91 2.72 -18.38
CA MET A 399 11.46 1.32 -18.41
C MET A 399 12.04 0.48 -19.55
N ASP A 400 12.91 1.04 -20.39
CA ASP A 400 13.58 0.35 -21.49
C ASP A 400 12.61 -0.49 -22.34
N GLU A 401 12.92 -1.76 -22.63
CA GLU A 401 12.05 -2.69 -23.36
C GLU A 401 10.74 -3.03 -22.63
N TYR A 402 10.68 -2.83 -21.30
CA TYR A 402 9.51 -3.22 -20.50
C TYR A 402 8.31 -2.30 -20.70
N LYS A 403 8.49 -1.11 -21.28
CA LYS A 403 7.38 -0.22 -21.66
C LYS A 403 6.38 -0.89 -22.60
N GLU A 404 6.84 -1.86 -23.39
CA GLU A 404 5.99 -2.62 -24.31
C GLU A 404 4.91 -3.42 -23.57
N TYR A 405 5.16 -3.89 -22.34
CA TYR A 405 4.16 -4.61 -21.54
C TYR A 405 3.04 -3.69 -21.05
N ILE A 406 3.33 -2.39 -20.88
CA ILE A 406 2.32 -1.37 -20.59
C ILE A 406 1.52 -1.08 -21.85
N TYR A 407 2.20 -0.84 -22.96
CA TYR A 407 1.54 -0.49 -24.22
C TYR A 407 0.69 -1.62 -24.78
N ASN A 408 1.01 -2.88 -24.50
CA ASN A 408 0.16 -4.00 -24.90
C ASN A 408 -1.15 -4.06 -24.12
N ARG A 409 -1.17 -3.61 -22.84
CA ARG A 409 -2.38 -3.51 -22.01
C ARG A 409 -3.15 -2.21 -22.25
N ARG A 410 -2.44 -1.14 -22.56
CA ARG A 410 -3.00 0.19 -22.89
C ARG A 410 -2.51 0.68 -24.27
N PRO A 411 -3.01 0.10 -25.38
CA PRO A 411 -2.52 0.42 -26.73
C PRO A 411 -2.61 1.91 -27.09
N HIS A 412 -3.61 2.63 -26.58
CA HIS A 412 -3.78 4.06 -26.82
C HIS A 412 -2.61 4.91 -26.28
N TYR A 413 -1.83 4.42 -25.31
CA TYR A 413 -0.64 5.14 -24.81
C TYR A 413 0.38 5.36 -25.92
N ARG A 414 0.48 4.46 -26.92
CA ARG A 414 1.40 4.65 -28.05
C ARG A 414 1.14 5.95 -28.82
N ALA A 415 -0.12 6.40 -28.88
CA ALA A 415 -0.51 7.62 -29.59
C ALA A 415 -0.42 8.90 -28.75
N LEU A 416 -0.23 8.81 -27.42
CA LEU A 416 -0.13 9.98 -26.55
C LEU A 416 1.17 10.75 -26.80
N ASP A 417 1.10 12.07 -26.89
CA ASP A 417 2.29 12.91 -27.01
C ASP A 417 2.98 13.05 -25.64
N THR A 418 4.24 12.59 -25.55
CA THR A 418 5.03 12.75 -24.33
C THR A 418 5.44 14.20 -24.12
N GLY A 419 5.53 15.03 -25.16
CA GLY A 419 6.35 16.23 -25.17
C GLY A 419 7.84 15.89 -25.09
N ASP A 420 8.66 16.89 -24.78
CA ASP A 420 10.12 16.74 -24.74
C ASP A 420 10.59 15.92 -23.52
N LEU A 421 11.51 14.98 -23.76
CA LEU A 421 12.13 14.09 -22.79
C LEU A 421 13.65 14.28 -22.68
N SER A 422 14.23 15.23 -23.43
CA SER A 422 15.69 15.40 -23.57
C SER A 422 16.39 15.57 -22.21
N GLU A 423 15.88 16.45 -21.34
CA GLU A 423 16.43 16.65 -19.99
C GLU A 423 16.35 15.39 -19.12
N GLN A 424 15.29 14.59 -19.26
CA GLN A 424 15.13 13.37 -18.47
C GLN A 424 16.11 12.28 -18.92
N HIS A 425 16.33 12.14 -20.23
CA HIS A 425 17.40 11.28 -20.76
C HIS A 425 18.78 11.75 -20.33
N ALA A 426 19.04 13.07 -20.35
CA ALA A 426 20.32 13.64 -19.92
C ALA A 426 20.65 13.34 -18.44
N VAL A 427 19.65 13.36 -17.55
CA VAL A 427 19.82 12.93 -16.15
C VAL A 427 20.26 11.46 -16.09
N ARG A 428 19.56 10.58 -16.81
CA ARG A 428 19.84 9.14 -16.84
C ARG A 428 21.26 8.84 -17.34
N GLU A 429 21.67 9.52 -18.40
CA GLU A 429 23.02 9.40 -18.98
C GLU A 429 24.11 9.93 -18.05
N ARG A 430 23.94 11.15 -17.53
CA ARG A 430 24.92 11.82 -16.65
C ARG A 430 25.20 11.02 -15.39
N LEU A 431 24.16 10.44 -14.78
CA LEU A 431 24.26 9.63 -13.57
C LEU A 431 24.69 8.18 -13.84
N LYS A 432 24.88 7.79 -15.12
CA LYS A 432 25.26 6.44 -15.53
C LYS A 432 24.35 5.38 -14.91
N CYS A 433 23.05 5.63 -14.98
CA CYS A 433 22.06 4.76 -14.35
C CYS A 433 22.06 3.37 -15.01
N LYS A 434 21.73 2.36 -14.21
CA LYS A 434 21.58 0.98 -14.65
C LYS A 434 20.34 0.83 -15.56
N SER A 435 20.21 -0.33 -16.21
CA SER A 435 19.03 -0.65 -17.01
C SER A 435 17.83 -0.99 -16.14
N PHE A 436 16.63 -0.87 -16.71
CA PHE A 436 15.40 -1.30 -16.05
C PHE A 436 15.39 -2.81 -15.83
N LYS A 437 16.02 -3.58 -16.73
CA LYS A 437 16.24 -5.01 -16.53
C LYS A 437 17.00 -5.30 -15.22
N TRP A 438 18.01 -4.50 -14.88
CA TRP A 438 18.70 -4.62 -13.59
C TRP A 438 17.75 -4.33 -12.42
N PHE A 439 16.92 -3.28 -12.51
CA PHE A 439 15.92 -2.98 -11.49
C PHE A 439 14.96 -4.16 -11.28
N MET A 440 14.43 -4.73 -12.38
CA MET A 440 13.50 -5.87 -12.32
C MET A 440 14.14 -7.15 -11.79
N THR A 441 15.45 -7.35 -11.95
CA THR A 441 16.13 -8.59 -11.56
C THR A 441 16.78 -8.53 -10.18
N GLU A 442 17.21 -7.35 -9.74
CA GLU A 442 17.93 -7.18 -8.47
C GLU A 442 17.08 -6.52 -7.37
N VAL A 443 16.16 -5.63 -7.75
CA VAL A 443 15.33 -4.86 -6.79
C VAL A 443 13.90 -5.40 -6.72
N ALA A 444 13.25 -5.55 -7.87
CA ALA A 444 11.86 -5.98 -8.00
C ALA A 444 11.71 -7.44 -8.49
N PHE A 445 12.65 -8.30 -8.09
CA PHE A 445 12.78 -9.70 -8.57
C PHE A 445 11.55 -10.58 -8.33
N ASP A 446 10.70 -10.21 -7.38
CA ASP A 446 9.49 -10.92 -7.00
C ASP A 446 8.20 -10.25 -7.53
N LEU A 447 8.30 -9.11 -8.22
CA LEU A 447 7.16 -8.42 -8.83
C LEU A 447 6.47 -9.31 -9.85
N THR A 448 7.22 -9.89 -10.79
CA THR A 448 6.67 -10.70 -11.89
C THR A 448 6.04 -12.01 -11.45
N LYS A 449 6.38 -12.49 -10.25
CA LYS A 449 5.74 -13.67 -9.64
C LYS A 449 4.28 -13.39 -9.27
N LYS A 450 3.95 -12.14 -8.96
CA LYS A 450 2.59 -11.71 -8.61
C LYS A 450 1.88 -11.01 -9.78
N TYR A 451 2.63 -10.23 -10.56
CA TYR A 451 2.14 -9.45 -11.69
C TYR A 451 2.96 -9.81 -12.94
N PRO A 452 2.60 -10.89 -13.65
CA PRO A 452 3.39 -11.41 -14.76
C PRO A 452 3.45 -10.45 -15.94
N LEU A 453 4.57 -10.48 -16.67
CA LEU A 453 4.80 -9.62 -17.84
C LEU A 453 3.72 -9.83 -18.92
N ILE A 454 3.30 -11.09 -19.09
CA ILE A 454 2.23 -11.52 -20.00
C ILE A 454 1.17 -12.18 -19.13
N ASP A 455 -0.06 -11.68 -19.19
CA ASP A 455 -1.17 -12.28 -18.43
C ASP A 455 -1.45 -13.69 -18.96
N PRO A 456 -1.41 -14.73 -18.11
CA PRO A 456 -1.77 -16.06 -18.53
C PRO A 456 -3.23 -16.12 -18.98
N ILE A 457 -3.51 -16.94 -19.99
CA ILE A 457 -4.89 -17.09 -20.47
C ILE A 457 -5.78 -17.73 -19.38
N PRO A 458 -7.06 -17.33 -19.24
CA PRO A 458 -7.99 -17.96 -18.32
C PRO A 458 -8.21 -19.44 -18.63
N ALA A 459 -8.48 -20.27 -17.64
CA ALA A 459 -8.76 -21.70 -17.81
C ALA A 459 -10.14 -21.99 -18.45
N ALA A 460 -11.10 -21.10 -18.23
CA ALA A 460 -12.44 -21.15 -18.81
C ALA A 460 -12.95 -19.73 -19.08
N THR A 461 -13.76 -19.55 -20.11
CA THR A 461 -14.36 -18.26 -20.47
C THR A 461 -15.77 -18.43 -21.01
N GLY A 462 -16.61 -17.42 -20.82
CA GLY A 462 -17.93 -17.33 -21.44
C GLY A 462 -19.07 -17.47 -20.45
N ASP A 463 -20.26 -17.88 -20.92
CA ASP A 463 -21.41 -18.11 -20.05
C ASP A 463 -21.29 -19.43 -19.25
N ILE A 464 -21.91 -19.44 -18.06
CA ILE A 464 -21.98 -20.59 -17.16
C ILE A 464 -23.45 -20.97 -17.02
N ARG A 465 -23.83 -22.13 -17.56
CA ARG A 465 -25.22 -22.60 -17.68
C ARG A 465 -25.51 -23.73 -16.71
N SER A 466 -26.73 -23.75 -16.16
CA SER A 466 -27.19 -24.87 -15.36
C SER A 466 -27.40 -26.12 -16.22
N VAL A 467 -26.96 -27.29 -15.76
CA VAL A 467 -27.30 -28.57 -16.40
C VAL A 467 -28.77 -28.95 -16.16
N VAL A 468 -29.41 -28.40 -15.12
CA VAL A 468 -30.83 -28.64 -14.81
C VAL A 468 -31.74 -27.92 -15.80
N ASP A 469 -31.45 -26.65 -16.08
CA ASP A 469 -32.12 -25.85 -17.11
C ASP A 469 -31.07 -25.07 -17.93
N PRO A 470 -30.68 -25.57 -19.12
CA PRO A 470 -29.68 -24.94 -19.99
C PRO A 470 -30.07 -23.57 -20.55
N SER A 471 -31.32 -23.14 -20.38
CA SER A 471 -31.78 -21.79 -20.74
C SER A 471 -31.41 -20.74 -19.68
N LEU A 472 -30.96 -21.19 -18.50
CA LEU A 472 -30.54 -20.32 -17.40
C LEU A 472 -29.02 -20.26 -17.28
N CYS A 473 -28.51 -19.03 -17.22
CA CYS A 473 -27.13 -18.67 -17.04
C CYS A 473 -26.92 -17.98 -15.68
N ILE A 474 -25.73 -18.11 -15.10
CA ILE A 474 -25.31 -17.25 -13.99
C ILE A 474 -25.27 -15.80 -14.47
N GLU A 475 -25.78 -14.88 -13.66
CA GLU A 475 -25.79 -13.45 -13.91
C GLU A 475 -25.27 -12.68 -12.69
N ALA A 476 -24.35 -11.75 -12.98
CA ALA A 476 -23.74 -10.84 -12.02
C ALA A 476 -24.39 -9.45 -11.99
N LEU A 477 -25.47 -9.22 -12.73
CA LEU A 477 -26.14 -7.92 -12.78
C LEU A 477 -26.60 -7.49 -11.38
N GLU A 478 -26.15 -6.32 -10.93
CA GLU A 478 -26.34 -5.78 -9.58
C GLU A 478 -25.70 -6.55 -8.41
N ALA A 479 -24.94 -7.62 -8.68
CA ALA A 479 -24.25 -8.35 -7.64
C ALA A 479 -23.19 -7.47 -6.96
N SER A 480 -23.14 -7.55 -5.63
CA SER A 480 -22.28 -6.75 -4.75
C SER A 480 -21.95 -7.55 -3.50
N GLU A 481 -21.29 -6.93 -2.53
CA GLU A 481 -21.01 -7.54 -1.22
C GLU A 481 -22.30 -7.91 -0.45
N VAL A 482 -23.42 -7.29 -0.80
CA VAL A 482 -24.73 -7.48 -0.15
C VAL A 482 -25.72 -8.22 -1.04
N LYS A 483 -25.62 -8.04 -2.36
CA LYS A 483 -26.51 -8.67 -3.34
C LYS A 483 -25.80 -9.85 -4.00
N PRO A 484 -26.30 -11.10 -3.87
CA PRO A 484 -25.64 -12.25 -4.45
C PRO A 484 -25.84 -12.34 -5.96
N ILE A 485 -25.01 -13.15 -6.61
CA ILE A 485 -25.23 -13.58 -8.00
C ILE A 485 -26.49 -14.46 -8.10
N ARG A 486 -27.09 -14.51 -9.29
CA ARG A 486 -28.36 -15.22 -9.50
C ARG A 486 -28.39 -15.96 -10.83
N LEU A 487 -29.45 -16.72 -11.06
CA LEU A 487 -29.75 -17.30 -12.37
C LEU A 487 -30.69 -16.38 -13.14
N SER A 488 -30.48 -16.27 -14.45
CA SER A 488 -31.42 -15.62 -15.35
C SER A 488 -31.33 -16.21 -16.75
N LYS A 489 -32.30 -15.88 -17.62
CA LYS A 489 -32.29 -16.38 -19.00
C LYS A 489 -31.00 -15.97 -19.69
N CYS A 490 -30.39 -16.91 -20.40
CA CYS A 490 -29.15 -16.67 -21.13
C CYS A 490 -29.34 -15.57 -22.20
N VAL A 491 -28.54 -14.50 -22.12
CA VAL A 491 -28.64 -13.32 -23.00
C VAL A 491 -28.41 -13.69 -24.47
N ARG A 492 -27.48 -14.62 -24.73
CA ARG A 492 -27.18 -15.08 -26.10
C ARG A 492 -28.38 -15.73 -26.78
N ASP A 493 -29.33 -16.24 -26.00
CA ASP A 493 -30.46 -17.03 -26.49
C ASP A 493 -31.74 -16.18 -26.64
N GLY A 494 -31.68 -14.87 -26.36
CA GLY A 494 -32.81 -13.96 -26.47
C GLY A 494 -32.43 -12.53 -26.90
N ALA A 495 -32.99 -12.07 -28.02
CA ALA A 495 -32.79 -10.70 -28.51
C ALA A 495 -33.36 -9.66 -27.52
N GLY A 496 -32.57 -8.64 -27.18
CA GLY A 496 -32.97 -7.56 -26.27
C GLY A 496 -32.75 -7.83 -24.78
N LEU A 497 -32.17 -8.98 -24.41
CA LEU A 497 -31.74 -9.26 -23.04
C LEU A 497 -30.42 -8.54 -22.74
N ASN A 498 -30.35 -7.81 -21.63
CA ASN A 498 -29.12 -7.19 -21.12
C ASN A 498 -28.70 -7.90 -19.84
N GLY A 499 -27.40 -8.21 -19.70
CA GLY A 499 -26.90 -8.90 -18.52
C GLY A 499 -25.37 -8.97 -18.45
N MET A 500 -24.85 -9.28 -17.27
CA MET A 500 -23.43 -9.57 -17.05
C MET A 500 -23.26 -11.08 -16.81
N GLN A 501 -23.26 -11.84 -17.92
CA GLN A 501 -23.25 -13.31 -17.91
C GLN A 501 -21.98 -13.92 -18.54
N LYS A 502 -20.95 -13.11 -18.81
CA LYS A 502 -19.66 -13.60 -19.32
C LYS A 502 -18.64 -13.60 -18.19
N PHE A 503 -18.12 -14.78 -17.88
CA PHE A 503 -17.16 -15.00 -16.79
C PHE A 503 -15.88 -15.61 -17.30
N GLU A 504 -14.82 -15.48 -16.51
CA GLU A 504 -13.56 -16.17 -16.71
C GLU A 504 -13.10 -16.84 -15.41
N LEU A 505 -12.49 -18.03 -15.53
CA LEU A 505 -11.69 -18.65 -14.48
C LEU A 505 -10.24 -18.22 -14.69
N SER A 506 -9.79 -17.22 -13.93
CA SER A 506 -8.52 -16.55 -14.17
C SER A 506 -7.31 -17.42 -13.77
N TYR A 507 -6.11 -16.91 -14.00
CA TYR A 507 -4.88 -17.59 -13.59
C TYR A 507 -4.61 -17.54 -12.09
N HIS A 508 -5.33 -16.69 -11.34
CA HIS A 508 -5.34 -16.66 -9.88
C HIS A 508 -6.32 -17.69 -9.28
N ASP A 509 -6.91 -18.55 -10.12
CA ASP A 509 -7.93 -19.52 -9.73
C ASP A 509 -9.17 -18.86 -9.06
N ASP A 510 -9.50 -17.65 -9.50
CA ASP A 510 -10.72 -16.92 -9.15
C ASP A 510 -11.70 -16.89 -10.33
N ILE A 511 -13.00 -16.74 -10.04
CA ILE A 511 -14.05 -16.57 -11.06
C ILE A 511 -14.54 -15.14 -11.03
N ARG A 512 -14.52 -14.45 -12.18
CA ARG A 512 -14.96 -13.06 -12.27
C ARG A 512 -15.72 -12.75 -13.56
N PRO A 513 -16.64 -11.78 -13.54
CA PRO A 513 -17.26 -11.26 -14.76
C PRO A 513 -16.20 -10.54 -15.60
N VAL A 514 -16.16 -10.80 -16.92
CA VAL A 514 -15.13 -10.25 -17.84
C VAL A 514 -15.07 -8.71 -17.85
N LYS A 515 -16.18 -8.05 -17.52
CA LYS A 515 -16.29 -6.57 -17.52
C LYS A 515 -16.05 -5.93 -16.15
N LEU A 516 -15.85 -6.71 -15.09
CA LEU A 516 -15.72 -6.23 -13.72
C LEU A 516 -14.39 -6.67 -13.11
N THR A 517 -13.99 -5.97 -12.04
CA THR A 517 -12.78 -6.28 -11.25
C THR A 517 -13.08 -7.03 -9.96
N ASN A 518 -14.31 -7.52 -9.81
CA ASN A 518 -14.78 -8.25 -8.63
C ASN A 518 -14.85 -9.75 -8.93
N CYS A 519 -14.57 -10.55 -7.91
CA CYS A 519 -14.51 -12.00 -7.97
C CYS A 519 -15.66 -12.63 -7.18
N PHE A 520 -16.01 -13.87 -7.51
CA PHE A 520 -16.92 -14.70 -6.73
C PHE A 520 -16.33 -14.90 -5.35
N ASP A 521 -17.09 -14.49 -4.35
CA ASP A 521 -16.68 -14.52 -2.95
C ASP A 521 -17.66 -15.39 -2.15
N LEU A 522 -17.11 -16.34 -1.40
CA LEU A 522 -17.85 -17.14 -0.43
C LEU A 522 -17.33 -16.83 0.99
N PRO A 523 -17.82 -15.76 1.64
CA PRO A 523 -17.27 -15.30 2.91
C PRO A 523 -17.50 -16.30 4.04
N HIS A 524 -18.63 -17.01 4.00
CA HIS A 524 -18.98 -18.04 4.97
C HIS A 524 -19.58 -19.25 4.26
N ALA A 525 -18.91 -20.40 4.39
CA ALA A 525 -19.41 -21.66 3.86
C ALA A 525 -20.41 -22.29 4.84
N SER A 526 -21.68 -22.31 4.44
CA SER A 526 -22.77 -23.01 5.13
C SER A 526 -23.77 -23.55 4.10
N PRO A 527 -24.59 -24.57 4.41
CA PRO A 527 -25.59 -25.05 3.47
C PRO A 527 -26.47 -23.91 2.94
N ARG A 528 -26.66 -23.87 1.62
CA ARG A 528 -27.35 -22.80 0.88
C ARG A 528 -26.71 -21.41 1.04
N ALA A 529 -25.40 -21.32 1.24
CA ALA A 529 -24.70 -20.04 1.31
C ALA A 529 -24.75 -19.32 -0.04
N SER A 530 -24.90 -18.00 0.00
CA SER A 530 -24.95 -17.18 -1.21
C SER A 530 -23.56 -16.79 -1.67
N ILE A 531 -23.37 -16.67 -2.99
CA ILE A 531 -22.13 -16.18 -3.59
C ILE A 531 -22.32 -14.69 -3.92
N THR A 532 -21.39 -13.85 -3.47
CA THR A 532 -21.41 -12.41 -3.71
C THR A 532 -20.23 -12.00 -4.60
N LEU A 533 -20.18 -10.72 -4.98
CA LEU A 533 -19.03 -10.15 -5.67
C LEU A 533 -18.25 -9.24 -4.73
N TYR A 534 -16.97 -9.58 -4.51
CA TYR A 534 -16.04 -8.81 -3.70
C TYR A 534 -14.81 -8.42 -4.52
N PRO A 535 -14.10 -7.31 -4.24
CA PRO A 535 -12.86 -6.98 -4.94
C PRO A 535 -11.88 -8.17 -4.99
N CYS A 536 -11.37 -8.47 -6.19
CA CYS A 536 -10.42 -9.57 -6.36
C CYS A 536 -9.11 -9.29 -5.62
N HIS A 537 -8.63 -10.23 -4.80
CA HIS A 537 -7.36 -10.06 -4.08
C HIS A 537 -6.24 -11.03 -4.50
N GLY A 538 -6.55 -12.04 -5.32
CA GLY A 538 -5.55 -13.00 -5.86
C GLY A 538 -4.79 -13.79 -4.79
N GLY A 539 -5.31 -13.82 -3.56
CA GLY A 539 -4.71 -14.49 -2.40
C GLY A 539 -5.35 -15.83 -2.09
N HIS A 540 -6.08 -16.41 -3.04
CA HIS A 540 -6.95 -17.57 -2.82
C HIS A 540 -7.99 -17.31 -1.71
N GLY A 541 -8.16 -18.20 -0.73
CA GLY A 541 -9.15 -18.02 0.34
C GLY A 541 -10.59 -18.11 -0.16
N ASN A 542 -11.46 -17.23 0.34
CA ASN A 542 -12.88 -17.12 -0.04
C ASN A 542 -13.14 -16.88 -1.54
N GLN A 543 -12.11 -16.60 -2.33
CA GLN A 543 -12.16 -16.42 -3.77
C GLN A 543 -11.49 -17.56 -4.55
N TYR A 544 -11.11 -18.67 -3.89
CA TYR A 544 -10.42 -19.78 -4.54
C TYR A 544 -11.41 -20.82 -5.07
N TRP A 545 -11.52 -20.89 -6.39
CA TRP A 545 -12.44 -21.76 -7.09
C TRP A 545 -11.71 -22.70 -8.05
N GLN A 546 -12.26 -23.89 -8.24
CA GLN A 546 -11.76 -24.87 -9.18
C GLN A 546 -12.91 -25.41 -10.02
N ALA A 547 -12.74 -25.41 -11.34
CA ALA A 547 -13.62 -26.11 -12.26
C ALA A 547 -13.09 -27.53 -12.51
N LEU A 548 -13.87 -28.53 -12.13
CA LEU A 548 -13.52 -29.95 -12.22
C LEU A 548 -14.47 -30.66 -13.18
N PRO A 549 -14.00 -31.36 -14.21
CA PRO A 549 -14.86 -32.22 -15.03
C PRO A 549 -15.59 -33.26 -14.19
N VAL A 550 -16.88 -33.48 -14.46
CA VAL A 550 -17.68 -34.51 -13.78
C VAL A 550 -17.15 -35.91 -14.11
N ARG A 551 -16.59 -36.11 -15.31
CA ARG A 551 -15.90 -37.34 -15.72
C ARG A 551 -14.55 -36.98 -16.34
N GLU A 552 -13.52 -37.80 -16.09
CA GLU A 552 -12.14 -37.52 -16.52
C GLU A 552 -11.99 -37.22 -18.02
N ASN A 553 -12.84 -37.80 -18.87
CA ASN A 553 -12.80 -37.65 -20.33
C ASN A 553 -13.99 -36.87 -20.91
N ASP A 554 -14.86 -36.28 -20.08
CA ASP A 554 -16.03 -35.53 -20.52
C ASP A 554 -16.09 -34.17 -19.82
N THR A 555 -15.75 -33.13 -20.57
CA THR A 555 -15.77 -31.75 -20.11
C THR A 555 -17.10 -31.05 -20.40
N SER A 556 -18.13 -31.77 -20.84
CA SER A 556 -19.46 -31.19 -21.11
C SER A 556 -20.14 -30.66 -19.85
N ALA A 557 -19.84 -31.26 -18.69
CA ALA A 557 -20.33 -30.84 -17.39
C ALA A 557 -19.18 -30.75 -16.37
N LEU A 558 -19.25 -29.74 -15.51
CA LEU A 558 -18.24 -29.41 -14.52
C LEU A 558 -18.87 -29.22 -13.14
N HIS A 559 -18.12 -29.58 -12.10
CA HIS A 559 -18.33 -29.04 -10.76
C HIS A 559 -17.48 -27.78 -10.59
N ILE A 560 -18.11 -26.71 -10.07
CA ILE A 560 -17.40 -25.51 -9.66
C ILE A 560 -17.27 -25.56 -8.15
N ARG A 561 -16.07 -25.86 -7.67
CA ARG A 561 -15.77 -26.11 -6.26
C ARG A 561 -15.04 -24.93 -5.62
N HIS A 562 -15.54 -24.47 -4.49
CA HIS A 562 -14.82 -23.61 -3.57
C HIS A 562 -13.82 -24.44 -2.78
N VAL A 563 -12.53 -24.23 -3.05
CA VAL A 563 -11.45 -25.13 -2.60
C VAL A 563 -11.29 -25.16 -1.08
N PRO A 564 -11.30 -24.03 -0.34
CA PRO A 564 -11.06 -24.05 1.11
C PRO A 564 -12.14 -24.76 1.93
N SER A 565 -13.38 -24.79 1.45
CA SER A 565 -14.51 -25.37 2.19
C SER A 565 -15.02 -26.69 1.63
N ASP A 566 -14.60 -27.09 0.42
CA ASP A 566 -15.12 -28.24 -0.32
C ASP A 566 -16.64 -28.13 -0.60
N PHE A 567 -17.11 -26.89 -0.80
CA PHE A 567 -18.49 -26.61 -1.23
C PHE A 567 -18.52 -26.45 -2.75
N CYS A 568 -19.60 -26.89 -3.38
CA CYS A 568 -19.83 -26.77 -4.80
C CYS A 568 -20.95 -25.76 -5.08
N LEU A 569 -20.78 -25.01 -6.17
CA LEU A 569 -21.80 -24.15 -6.73
C LEU A 569 -22.99 -24.99 -7.17
N GLU A 570 -24.20 -24.58 -6.81
CA GLU A 570 -25.44 -25.29 -7.07
C GLU A 570 -26.50 -24.34 -7.63
N SER A 571 -27.17 -24.76 -8.70
CA SER A 571 -28.27 -24.02 -9.30
C SER A 571 -29.59 -24.35 -8.61
N ASP A 572 -30.23 -23.35 -8.01
CA ASP A 572 -31.61 -23.44 -7.53
C ASP A 572 -32.53 -22.81 -8.58
N VAL A 573 -32.99 -23.65 -9.52
CA VAL A 573 -33.79 -23.22 -10.68
C VAL A 573 -35.17 -22.69 -10.25
N GLU A 574 -35.72 -23.19 -9.15
CA GLU A 574 -37.04 -22.79 -8.64
C GLU A 574 -37.02 -21.33 -8.15
N THR A 575 -36.01 -20.98 -7.36
CA THR A 575 -35.83 -19.61 -6.83
C THR A 575 -34.97 -18.72 -7.73
N GLN A 576 -34.47 -19.25 -8.85
CA GLN A 576 -33.49 -18.62 -9.74
C GLN A 576 -32.25 -18.08 -9.01
N SER A 577 -31.75 -18.83 -8.03
CA SER A 577 -30.58 -18.45 -7.23
C SER A 577 -29.39 -19.37 -7.47
N VAL A 578 -28.20 -18.85 -7.17
CA VAL A 578 -26.95 -19.62 -7.17
C VAL A 578 -26.46 -19.71 -5.74
N ILE A 579 -26.31 -20.92 -5.24
CA ILE A 579 -25.95 -21.19 -3.85
C ILE A 579 -24.75 -22.12 -3.77
N ALA A 580 -24.11 -22.18 -2.61
CA ALA A 580 -23.05 -23.12 -2.31
C ALA A 580 -23.57 -24.17 -1.31
N ASN A 581 -23.30 -25.44 -1.59
CA ASN A 581 -23.62 -26.58 -0.73
C ASN A 581 -22.43 -27.54 -0.66
N PRO A 582 -22.36 -28.46 0.32
CA PRO A 582 -21.36 -29.52 0.31
C PRO A 582 -21.37 -30.27 -1.03
N CYS A 583 -20.19 -30.52 -1.60
CA CYS A 583 -20.07 -31.15 -2.91
C CYS A 583 -20.71 -32.55 -2.95
N ARG A 584 -21.46 -32.83 -4.02
CA ARG A 584 -22.12 -34.11 -4.32
C ARG A 584 -21.92 -34.43 -5.80
N LEU A 585 -21.05 -35.40 -6.09
CA LEU A 585 -20.60 -35.73 -7.46
C LEU A 585 -21.75 -36.05 -8.43
N GLU A 586 -22.75 -36.78 -7.97
CA GLU A 586 -23.90 -37.17 -8.80
C GLU A 586 -25.04 -36.12 -8.84
N SER A 587 -24.88 -34.99 -8.14
CA SER A 587 -25.91 -33.97 -8.04
C SER A 587 -25.96 -33.13 -9.32
N ARG A 588 -26.94 -33.38 -10.18
CA ARG A 588 -27.17 -32.57 -11.41
C ARG A 588 -27.29 -31.06 -11.14
N PRO A 589 -27.94 -30.58 -10.07
CA PRO A 589 -27.93 -29.15 -9.71
C PRO A 589 -26.53 -28.55 -9.45
N GLN A 590 -25.53 -29.36 -9.12
CA GLN A 590 -24.14 -28.93 -8.92
C GLN A 590 -23.26 -29.09 -10.17
N GLN A 591 -23.87 -29.38 -11.31
CA GLN A 591 -23.20 -29.54 -12.59
C GLN A 591 -23.49 -28.33 -13.49
N TRP A 592 -22.44 -27.81 -14.10
CA TRP A 592 -22.46 -26.59 -14.90
C TRP A 592 -21.84 -26.82 -16.27
N ILE A 593 -22.34 -26.13 -17.28
CA ILE A 593 -21.78 -26.09 -18.63
C ILE A 593 -21.12 -24.74 -18.81
N TRP A 594 -19.82 -24.70 -19.09
CA TRP A 594 -19.10 -23.47 -19.40
C TRP A 594 -18.84 -23.39 -20.90
N GLU A 595 -19.15 -22.25 -21.51
CA GLU A 595 -19.08 -22.03 -22.96
C GLU A 595 -17.75 -22.44 -23.61
N LYS A 596 -16.62 -22.10 -22.99
CA LYS A 596 -15.28 -22.43 -23.51
C LYS A 596 -14.36 -22.87 -22.38
N LEU A 597 -13.74 -24.03 -22.57
CA LEU A 597 -12.73 -24.61 -21.70
C LEU A 597 -11.40 -24.69 -22.43
N GLN A 598 -10.32 -24.30 -21.75
CA GLN A 598 -8.96 -24.26 -22.31
C GLN A 598 -7.92 -24.59 -21.22
N PHE A 599 -8.18 -25.64 -20.44
CA PHE A 599 -7.37 -26.02 -19.28
C PHE A 599 -5.90 -26.29 -19.63
N LYS A 600 -5.63 -26.97 -20.76
CA LYS A 600 -4.26 -27.33 -21.16
C LYS A 600 -3.49 -26.08 -21.58
N GLU A 601 -4.11 -25.25 -22.41
CA GLU A 601 -3.55 -24.00 -22.91
C GLU A 601 -3.30 -23.01 -21.76
N ALA A 602 -4.19 -22.98 -20.77
CA ALA A 602 -4.01 -22.17 -19.57
C ALA A 602 -2.80 -22.62 -18.73
N VAL A 603 -2.61 -23.93 -18.55
CA VAL A 603 -1.44 -24.48 -17.86
C VAL A 603 -0.14 -24.14 -18.61
N GLU A 604 -0.13 -24.26 -19.93
CA GLU A 604 1.02 -23.88 -20.75
C GLU A 604 1.31 -22.38 -20.68
N SER A 605 0.26 -21.55 -20.74
CA SER A 605 0.37 -20.10 -20.65
C SER A 605 0.92 -19.64 -19.29
N ARG A 606 0.51 -20.26 -18.18
CA ARG A 606 1.07 -19.99 -16.84
C ARG A 606 2.58 -20.28 -16.79
N LYS A 607 3.00 -21.43 -17.34
CA LYS A 607 4.43 -21.79 -17.45
C LYS A 607 5.23 -20.76 -18.26
N LEU A 608 4.70 -20.29 -19.38
CA LEU A 608 5.34 -19.26 -20.22
C LEU A 608 5.45 -17.91 -19.50
N ALA A 609 4.45 -17.57 -18.68
CA ALA A 609 4.43 -16.36 -17.87
C ALA A 609 5.30 -16.44 -16.60
N GLY A 610 5.77 -17.63 -16.24
CA GLY A 610 6.62 -17.87 -15.06
C GLY A 610 5.85 -17.86 -13.74
N VAL A 611 4.57 -18.24 -13.77
CA VAL A 611 3.64 -18.23 -12.62
C VAL A 611 3.14 -19.62 -12.27
#